data_AF-A0A956GI26-F1
#
_entry.id   AF-A0A956GI26-F1
#
_cell.length_a   1.000
_cell.length_b   1.000
_cell.length_c   1.000
_cell.angle_alpha   90.00
_cell.angle_beta   90.00
_cell.angle_gamma   90.00
#
_symmetry.space_group_name_H-M   'P 1'
#
loop_
_entity.id
_entity.type
_entity.pdbx_description
1 polymer ?
#
loop_
_entity_poly.entity_id
_entity_poly.type
_entity_poly.pdbx_seq_one_letter_code
_entity_poly.pdbx_strand_id
1 'polypeptide(L)'
;MSELAYDKEGEPIDLHEECELWRVRRFRNPGMRGTCETVREDDGAPLYVEADCRFAEFKRLVGGEPGFYRLDQCDLRRLPLPDAQPAYVSITEGQRNSAGAGGEDARDATIRELARANADMCRTIAGQASDMMRAAAELMRAADGAGIPRRAPLPPIERRDEEEDDDDTPEDDQVAEQQPNFWGLVEQMLPTIQVWLASMAAKRSSATPPAAATATAPASAQAP
;
A
#
# COMPACT_ATOMS: atom_id res chain seq x y z
N MET A 1 -6.74 -19.95 23.38
CA MET A 1 -6.11 -18.65 23.65
C MET A 1 -6.80 -17.62 22.79
N SER A 2 -7.20 -16.50 23.37
CA SER A 2 -7.85 -15.42 22.62
C SER A 2 -6.86 -14.77 21.67
N GLU A 3 -7.28 -14.49 20.43
CA GLU A 3 -6.48 -13.77 19.45
C GLU A 3 -6.35 -12.27 19.74
N LEU A 4 -7.08 -11.76 20.75
CA LEU A 4 -7.13 -10.34 21.07
C LEU A 4 -6.32 -9.97 22.32
N ALA A 5 -5.78 -10.96 23.02
CA ALA A 5 -5.13 -10.81 24.32
C ALA A 5 -3.65 -10.42 24.18
N TYR A 6 -3.39 -9.22 23.67
CA TYR A 6 -2.06 -8.64 23.58
C TYR A 6 -1.98 -7.34 24.36
N ASP A 7 -0.85 -7.07 25.01
CA ASP A 7 -0.61 -5.79 25.68
C ASP A 7 -0.29 -4.67 24.67
N LYS A 8 0.09 -3.49 25.17
CA LYS A 8 0.43 -2.33 24.33
C LYS A 8 1.77 -2.50 23.61
N GLU A 9 2.64 -3.40 24.07
CA GLU A 9 3.90 -3.79 23.45
C GLU A 9 3.71 -4.88 22.38
N GLY A 10 2.54 -5.52 22.34
CA GLY A 10 2.24 -6.62 21.42
C GLY A 10 2.64 -7.99 21.97
N GLU A 11 2.93 -8.09 23.25
CA GLU A 11 3.19 -9.35 23.93
C GLU A 11 1.86 -9.99 24.36
N PRO A 12 1.71 -11.32 24.27
CA PRO A 12 0.50 -12.00 24.70
C PRO A 12 0.31 -11.87 26.22
N ILE A 13 -0.92 -11.63 26.66
CA ILE A 13 -1.29 -11.57 28.08
C ILE A 13 -2.15 -12.76 28.48
N ASP A 14 -2.02 -13.19 29.73
CA ASP A 14 -2.89 -14.18 30.32
C ASP A 14 -4.25 -13.56 30.68
N LEU A 15 -5.32 -14.28 30.33
CA LEU A 15 -6.67 -13.88 30.69
C LEU A 15 -6.97 -14.28 32.12
N HIS A 16 -7.65 -13.38 32.83
CA HIS A 16 -8.21 -13.69 34.13
C HIS A 16 -9.20 -14.85 33.99
N GLU A 17 -9.21 -15.77 34.96
CA GLU A 17 -10.02 -17.00 34.90
C GLU A 17 -11.53 -16.73 34.79
N GLU A 18 -11.97 -15.59 35.34
CA GLU A 18 -13.36 -15.12 35.32
C GLU A 18 -13.71 -14.23 34.11
N CYS A 19 -12.76 -14.00 33.18
CA CYS A 19 -12.98 -13.15 32.02
C CYS A 19 -13.82 -13.90 30.97
N GLU A 20 -15.08 -13.50 30.83
CA GLU A 20 -15.97 -14.02 29.79
C GLU A 20 -16.23 -13.00 28.67
N LEU A 21 -16.06 -11.70 28.95
CA LEU A 21 -16.37 -10.61 28.04
C LEU A 21 -15.25 -9.57 28.01
N TRP A 22 -15.11 -8.89 26.88
CA TRP A 22 -14.27 -7.71 26.70
C TRP A 22 -15.14 -6.48 26.51
N ARG A 23 -14.93 -5.46 27.34
CA ARG A 23 -15.50 -4.14 27.11
C ARG A 23 -14.63 -3.35 26.14
N VAL A 24 -15.21 -2.89 25.04
CA VAL A 24 -14.47 -2.21 23.97
C VAL A 24 -14.42 -0.71 24.19
N ARG A 25 -13.21 -0.14 24.19
CA ARG A 25 -12.96 1.30 24.20
C ARG A 25 -12.03 1.70 23.04
N ARG A 26 -12.22 2.88 22.49
CA ARG A 26 -11.44 3.41 21.37
C ARG A 26 -10.68 4.66 21.78
N PHE A 27 -9.44 4.78 21.34
CA PHE A 27 -8.70 6.03 21.42
C PHE A 27 -9.10 6.93 20.25
N ARG A 28 -9.60 8.13 20.56
CA ARG A 28 -9.99 9.10 19.53
C ARG A 28 -8.82 9.53 18.64
N ASN A 29 -7.62 9.64 19.23
CA ASN A 29 -6.38 9.97 18.54
C ASN A 29 -5.30 8.94 18.94
N PRO A 30 -4.87 8.04 18.04
CA PRO A 30 -3.95 6.93 18.35
C PRO A 30 -2.52 7.36 18.73
N GLY A 31 -2.17 8.65 18.61
CA GLY A 31 -0.86 9.19 18.99
C GLY A 31 -0.86 10.13 20.20
N MET A 32 -2.03 10.42 20.81
CA MET A 32 -2.09 11.31 21.96
C MET A 32 -2.45 10.54 23.23
N ARG A 33 -1.82 10.91 24.36
CA ARG A 33 -2.30 10.49 25.70
C ARG A 33 -3.68 11.09 25.92
N GLY A 34 -4.72 10.32 25.64
CA GLY A 34 -6.11 10.73 25.75
C GLY A 34 -6.95 9.67 26.46
N THR A 35 -8.07 10.12 27.01
CA THR A 35 -9.09 9.25 27.59
C THR A 35 -9.71 8.39 26.48
N CYS A 36 -9.75 7.07 26.67
CA CYS A 36 -10.48 6.19 25.76
C CYS A 36 -11.98 6.46 25.85
N GLU A 37 -12.66 6.49 24.71
CA GLU A 37 -14.11 6.56 24.63
C GLU A 37 -14.70 5.14 24.59
N THR A 38 -15.82 4.91 25.25
CA THR A 38 -16.50 3.60 25.17
C THR A 38 -17.17 3.47 23.82
N VAL A 39 -16.82 2.42 23.06
CA VAL A 39 -17.51 2.12 21.80
C VAL A 39 -18.93 1.69 22.14
N ARG A 40 -19.91 2.23 21.41
CA ARG A 40 -21.33 1.97 21.65
C ARG A 40 -21.92 1.20 20.48
N GLU A 41 -22.85 0.30 20.79
CA GLU A 41 -23.71 -0.37 19.83
C GLU A 41 -24.76 0.61 19.28
N ASP A 42 -25.55 0.16 18.29
CA ASP A 42 -26.62 0.95 17.67
C ASP A 42 -27.71 1.38 18.65
N ASP A 43 -27.89 0.63 19.74
CA ASP A 43 -28.80 0.95 20.85
C ASP A 43 -28.23 1.97 21.85
N GLY A 44 -26.96 2.36 21.67
CA GLY A 44 -26.23 3.27 22.55
C GLY A 44 -25.62 2.62 23.79
N ALA A 45 -25.79 1.31 24.00
CA ALA A 45 -25.15 0.57 25.09
C ALA A 45 -23.65 0.37 24.80
N PRO A 46 -22.79 0.22 25.83
CA PRO A 46 -21.39 -0.15 25.63
C PRO A 46 -21.26 -1.48 24.88
N LEU A 47 -20.37 -1.53 23.90
CA LEU A 47 -20.06 -2.75 23.14
C LEU A 47 -19.26 -3.73 24.01
N TYR A 48 -19.76 -4.96 24.10
CA TYR A 48 -19.06 -6.09 24.71
C TYR A 48 -18.83 -7.18 23.66
N VAL A 49 -17.65 -7.80 23.66
CA VAL A 49 -17.34 -8.94 22.78
C VAL A 49 -16.90 -10.14 23.60
N GLU A 50 -17.16 -11.35 23.11
CA GLU A 50 -16.81 -12.58 23.83
C GLU A 50 -15.29 -12.73 24.01
N ALA A 51 -14.86 -13.35 25.11
CA ALA A 51 -13.44 -13.50 25.44
C ALA A 51 -12.63 -14.21 24.33
N ASP A 52 -13.26 -15.16 23.63
CA ASP A 52 -12.70 -15.96 22.54
C ASP A 52 -12.96 -15.38 21.13
N CYS A 53 -13.50 -14.16 21.05
CA CYS A 53 -13.74 -13.45 19.80
C CYS A 53 -12.47 -13.36 18.94
N ARG A 54 -12.59 -13.72 17.65
CA ARG A 54 -11.48 -13.64 16.69
C ARG A 54 -11.33 -12.23 16.13
N PHE A 55 -10.14 -11.89 15.64
CA PHE A 55 -9.86 -10.55 15.11
C PHE A 55 -10.81 -10.11 13.98
N ALA A 56 -11.13 -11.01 13.04
CA ALA A 56 -12.03 -10.70 11.93
C ALA A 56 -13.46 -10.39 12.40
N GLU A 57 -13.92 -11.07 13.45
CA GLU A 57 -15.23 -10.83 14.05
C GLU A 57 -15.25 -9.54 14.84
N PHE A 58 -14.24 -9.30 15.68
CA PHE A 58 -14.06 -8.04 16.38
C PHE A 58 -14.10 -6.85 15.42
N LYS A 59 -13.35 -6.93 14.32
CA LYS A 59 -13.33 -5.88 13.28
C LYS A 59 -14.73 -5.62 12.71
N ARG A 60 -15.54 -6.64 12.49
CA ARG A 60 -16.92 -6.50 12.02
C ARG A 60 -17.80 -5.83 13.07
N LEU A 61 -17.67 -6.21 14.33
CA LEU A 61 -18.46 -5.68 15.46
C LEU A 61 -18.20 -4.20 15.71
N VAL A 62 -16.96 -3.72 15.53
CA VAL A 62 -16.62 -2.29 15.62
C VAL A 62 -16.85 -1.50 14.33
N GLY A 63 -17.62 -2.06 13.37
CA GLY A 63 -17.93 -1.40 12.10
C GLY A 63 -16.75 -1.27 11.13
N GLY A 64 -15.64 -1.98 11.39
CA GLY A 64 -14.41 -1.89 10.59
C GLY A 64 -13.69 -0.56 10.72
N GLU A 65 -14.04 0.26 11.72
CA GLU A 65 -13.45 1.58 11.88
C GLU A 65 -11.96 1.47 12.24
N PRO A 66 -11.08 2.18 11.51
CA PRO A 66 -9.66 2.19 11.83
C PRO A 66 -9.41 2.90 13.17
N GLY A 67 -8.46 2.39 13.93
CA GLY A 67 -8.07 3.01 15.19
C GLY A 67 -7.39 2.06 16.16
N PHE A 68 -7.02 2.62 17.30
CA PHE A 68 -6.45 1.88 18.42
C PHE A 68 -7.54 1.65 19.47
N TYR A 69 -7.73 0.40 19.84
CA TYR A 69 -8.76 -0.06 20.75
C TYR A 69 -8.12 -0.64 22.02
N ARG A 70 -8.74 -0.36 23.16
CA ARG A 70 -8.43 -0.95 24.46
C ARG A 70 -9.59 -1.85 24.85
N LEU A 71 -9.28 -3.07 25.24
CA LEU A 71 -10.23 -4.07 25.71
C LEU A 71 -10.00 -4.27 27.21
N ASP A 72 -11.03 -4.07 28.01
CA ASP A 72 -10.97 -4.37 29.44
C ASP A 72 -11.70 -5.69 29.72
N GLN A 73 -11.07 -6.54 30.51
CA GLN A 73 -11.61 -7.84 30.91
C GLN A 73 -12.82 -7.62 31.83
N CYS A 74 -13.93 -8.30 31.52
CA CYS A 74 -15.19 -8.24 32.25
C CYS A 74 -15.73 -9.64 32.55
N ASP A 75 -16.46 -9.74 33.65
CA ASP A 75 -17.23 -10.93 33.99
C ASP A 75 -18.51 -11.05 33.14
N LEU A 76 -19.25 -12.16 33.30
CA LEU A 76 -20.55 -12.38 32.65
C LEU A 76 -21.60 -11.30 33.00
N ARG A 77 -21.43 -10.62 34.14
CA ARG A 77 -22.32 -9.55 34.61
C ARG A 77 -21.94 -8.18 34.02
N ARG A 78 -20.96 -8.14 33.11
CA ARG A 78 -20.42 -6.94 32.45
C ARG A 78 -19.75 -5.97 33.44
N LEU A 79 -19.26 -6.47 34.56
CA LEU A 79 -18.46 -5.71 35.52
C LEU A 79 -16.98 -5.87 35.17
N PRO A 80 -16.19 -4.79 35.19
CA PRO A 80 -14.76 -4.88 34.96
C PRO A 80 -14.11 -5.65 36.11
N LEU A 81 -13.23 -6.60 35.76
CA LEU A 81 -12.48 -7.36 36.75
C LEU A 81 -11.38 -6.47 37.36
N PRO A 82 -11.24 -6.45 38.71
CA PRO A 82 -10.17 -5.71 39.36
C PRO A 82 -8.81 -6.32 38.99
N ASP A 83 -7.79 -5.47 38.88
CA ASP A 83 -6.39 -5.85 38.62
C ASP A 83 -6.10 -6.60 37.30
N ALA A 84 -7.12 -6.85 36.47
CA ALA A 84 -6.94 -7.46 35.16
C ALA A 84 -6.23 -6.51 34.18
N GLN A 85 -5.17 -7.00 33.52
CA GLN A 85 -4.43 -6.24 32.52
C GLN A 85 -5.31 -6.00 31.28
N PRO A 86 -5.40 -4.76 30.77
CA PRO A 86 -6.14 -4.49 29.54
C PRO A 86 -5.38 -5.02 28.32
N ALA A 87 -6.13 -5.46 27.32
CA ALA A 87 -5.58 -5.82 26.02
C ALA A 87 -5.72 -4.64 25.02
N TYR A 88 -4.92 -4.65 23.97
CA TYR A 88 -4.88 -3.61 22.95
C TYR A 88 -4.95 -4.20 21.56
N VAL A 89 -5.76 -3.59 20.71
CA VAL A 89 -5.97 -4.02 19.33
C VAL A 89 -5.86 -2.81 18.41
N SER A 90 -5.01 -2.91 17.39
CA SER A 90 -4.90 -1.90 16.34
C SER A 90 -5.61 -2.39 15.09
N ILE A 91 -6.60 -1.62 14.63
CA ILE A 91 -7.18 -1.78 13.30
C ILE A 91 -6.55 -0.72 12.44
N THR A 92 -5.52 -1.09 11.68
CA THR A 92 -5.01 -0.22 10.63
C THR A 92 -6.09 -0.08 9.56
N GLU A 93 -6.25 1.14 9.06
CA GLU A 93 -7.11 1.39 7.91
C GLU A 93 -6.53 0.54 6.78
N GLY A 94 -7.21 -0.56 6.47
CA GLY A 94 -6.86 -1.40 5.35
C GLY A 94 -6.83 -0.48 4.15
N GLN A 95 -5.63 -0.21 3.65
CA GLN A 95 -5.37 0.54 2.44
C GLN A 95 -6.50 0.19 1.47
N ARG A 96 -7.30 1.18 1.05
CA ARG A 96 -8.57 1.02 0.30
C ARG A 96 -8.43 0.32 -1.08
N ASN A 97 -7.39 -0.48 -1.27
CA ASN A 97 -7.19 -1.46 -2.33
C ASN A 97 -7.76 -2.85 -1.99
N SER A 98 -8.24 -3.11 -0.77
CA SER A 98 -8.94 -4.36 -0.45
C SER A 98 -10.47 -4.24 -0.58
N ALA A 99 -10.96 -4.09 -1.81
CA ALA A 99 -12.38 -4.15 -2.14
C ALA A 99 -12.95 -5.58 -1.99
N GLY A 100 -13.77 -5.82 -0.95
CA GLY A 100 -14.75 -6.90 -0.90
C GLY A 100 -14.22 -8.29 -0.50
N ALA A 101 -14.71 -8.80 0.63
CA ALA A 101 -14.73 -10.22 0.94
C ALA A 101 -15.70 -10.91 -0.03
N GLY A 102 -15.19 -11.78 -0.88
CA GLY A 102 -15.98 -12.51 -1.88
C GLY A 102 -15.24 -12.95 -3.15
N GLY A 103 -13.96 -12.60 -3.33
CA GLY A 103 -13.22 -12.96 -4.55
C GLY A 103 -11.71 -13.04 -4.36
N GLU A 104 -11.25 -13.93 -3.48
CA GLU A 104 -9.82 -14.27 -3.36
C GLU A 104 -9.22 -14.60 -4.74
N ASP A 105 -9.95 -15.34 -5.57
CA ASP A 105 -9.56 -15.67 -6.94
C ASP A 105 -9.40 -14.46 -7.87
N ALA A 106 -10.24 -13.42 -7.73
CA ALA A 106 -10.20 -12.27 -8.63
C ALA A 106 -9.00 -11.36 -8.35
N ARG A 107 -8.63 -11.20 -7.07
CA ARG A 107 -7.44 -10.44 -6.69
C ARG A 107 -6.17 -11.20 -7.00
N ASP A 108 -6.13 -12.49 -6.71
CA ASP A 108 -4.99 -13.34 -7.08
C ASP A 108 -4.82 -13.43 -8.60
N ALA A 109 -5.91 -13.44 -9.35
CA ALA A 109 -5.86 -13.34 -10.81
C ALA A 109 -5.26 -12.01 -11.27
N THR A 110 -5.66 -10.89 -10.65
CA THR A 110 -5.12 -9.56 -10.98
C THR A 110 -3.63 -9.45 -10.63
N ILE A 111 -3.22 -9.96 -9.46
CA ILE A 111 -1.82 -9.96 -9.03
C ILE A 111 -0.99 -10.84 -9.97
N ARG A 112 -1.48 -12.03 -10.33
CA ARG A 112 -0.83 -12.89 -11.33
C ARG A 112 -0.75 -12.24 -12.70
N GLU A 113 -1.79 -11.52 -13.12
CA GLU A 113 -1.82 -10.80 -14.39
C GLU A 113 -0.81 -9.65 -14.41
N LEU A 114 -0.72 -8.88 -13.31
CA LEU A 114 0.28 -7.82 -13.15
C LEU A 114 1.71 -8.38 -13.16
N ALA A 115 1.95 -9.47 -12.43
CA ALA A 115 3.24 -10.14 -12.41
C ALA A 115 3.62 -10.66 -13.82
N ARG A 116 2.65 -11.18 -14.58
CA ARG A 116 2.84 -11.63 -15.96
C ARG A 116 3.16 -10.45 -16.89
N ALA A 117 2.43 -9.35 -16.78
CA ALA A 117 2.67 -8.14 -17.56
C ALA A 117 4.07 -7.55 -17.27
N ASN A 118 4.48 -7.52 -16.01
CA ASN A 118 5.82 -7.08 -15.62
C ASN A 118 6.91 -8.00 -16.17
N ALA A 119 6.72 -9.32 -16.10
CA ALA A 119 7.67 -10.28 -16.68
C ALA A 119 7.79 -10.11 -18.21
N ASP A 120 6.68 -9.87 -18.92
CA ASP A 120 6.68 -9.61 -20.36
C ASP A 120 7.39 -8.30 -20.70
N MET A 121 7.20 -7.24 -19.91
CA MET A 121 7.94 -5.98 -20.08
C MET A 121 9.45 -6.16 -19.84
N CYS A 122 9.86 -6.88 -18.79
CA CYS A 122 11.28 -7.17 -18.58
C CYS A 122 11.87 -7.98 -19.73
N ARG A 123 11.11 -8.93 -20.29
CA ARG A 123 11.54 -9.74 -21.44
C ARG A 123 11.70 -8.90 -22.71
N THR A 124 10.79 -7.95 -22.98
CA THR A 124 10.92 -7.06 -24.14
C THR A 124 12.11 -6.11 -24.01
N ILE A 125 12.34 -5.55 -22.82
CA ILE A 125 13.51 -4.70 -22.54
C ILE A 125 14.81 -5.49 -22.73
N ALA A 126 14.90 -6.72 -22.20
CA ALA A 126 16.07 -7.57 -22.37
C ALA A 126 16.36 -7.92 -23.85
N GLY A 127 15.30 -8.13 -24.64
CA GLY A 127 15.41 -8.33 -26.09
C GLY A 127 15.97 -7.08 -26.79
N GLN A 128 15.38 -5.91 -26.51
CA GLN A 128 15.82 -4.64 -27.10
C GLN A 128 17.28 -4.29 -26.74
N ALA A 129 17.72 -4.59 -25.51
CA ALA A 129 19.11 -4.37 -25.10
C ALA A 129 20.08 -5.21 -25.95
N SER A 130 19.72 -6.46 -26.26
CA SER A 130 20.54 -7.35 -27.08
C SER A 130 20.64 -6.85 -28.53
N ASP A 131 19.52 -6.41 -29.10
CA ASP A 131 19.49 -5.84 -30.46
C ASP A 131 20.28 -4.52 -30.53
N MET A 132 20.19 -3.69 -29.49
CA MET A 132 20.94 -2.42 -29.41
C MET A 132 22.45 -2.68 -29.31
N MET A 133 22.88 -3.66 -28.51
CA MET A 133 24.30 -4.04 -28.44
C MET A 133 24.80 -4.61 -29.77
N ARG A 134 23.97 -5.38 -30.48
CA ARG A 134 24.32 -5.90 -31.81
C ARG A 134 24.46 -4.78 -32.84
N ALA A 135 23.52 -3.85 -32.87
CA ALA A 135 23.59 -2.67 -33.74
C ALA A 135 24.81 -1.80 -33.41
N ALA A 136 25.12 -1.59 -32.12
CA ALA A 136 26.31 -0.88 -31.70
C ALA A 136 27.61 -1.60 -32.14
N ALA A 137 27.65 -2.94 -32.05
CA ALA A 137 28.79 -3.73 -32.52
C ALA A 137 28.97 -3.66 -34.04
N GLU A 138 27.86 -3.67 -34.81
CA GLU A 138 27.89 -3.48 -36.26
C GLU A 138 28.38 -2.08 -36.64
N LEU A 139 27.93 -1.04 -35.93
CA LEU A 139 28.42 0.33 -36.11
C LEU A 139 29.92 0.45 -35.79
N MET A 140 30.40 -0.15 -34.70
CA MET A 140 31.83 -0.16 -34.36
C MET A 140 32.65 -0.89 -35.44
N ARG A 141 32.18 -2.05 -35.92
CA ARG A 141 32.86 -2.79 -37.00
C ARG A 141 32.85 -2.01 -38.33
N ALA A 142 31.76 -1.32 -38.66
CA ALA A 142 31.68 -0.47 -39.84
C ALA A 142 32.61 0.74 -39.74
N ALA A 143 32.71 1.35 -38.55
CA ALA A 143 33.63 2.44 -38.28
C ALA A 143 35.11 2.01 -38.41
N ASP A 144 35.47 0.81 -37.94
CA ASP A 144 36.81 0.24 -38.12
C ASP A 144 37.15 0.03 -39.62
N GLY A 145 36.18 -0.39 -40.44
CA GLY A 145 36.35 -0.54 -41.88
C GLY A 145 36.44 0.78 -42.66
N ALA A 146 35.88 1.87 -42.12
CA ALA A 146 35.86 3.20 -42.74
C ALA A 146 37.16 4.00 -42.54
N GLY A 147 38.13 3.47 -41.81
CA GLY A 147 39.43 4.13 -41.61
C GLY A 147 39.38 5.37 -40.71
N ILE A 148 38.39 5.46 -39.82
CA ILE A 148 38.33 6.57 -38.85
C ILE A 148 39.56 6.47 -37.94
N PRO A 149 40.44 7.48 -37.91
CA PRO A 149 41.65 7.42 -37.09
C PRO A 149 41.28 7.25 -35.63
N ARG A 150 41.89 6.27 -34.95
CA ARG A 150 41.69 6.05 -33.51
C ARG A 150 41.94 7.36 -32.78
N ARG A 151 40.92 7.84 -32.07
CA ARG A 151 41.08 8.97 -31.16
C ARG A 151 42.14 8.56 -30.14
N ALA A 152 43.17 9.38 -29.97
CA ALA A 152 44.16 9.14 -28.92
C ALA A 152 43.40 8.99 -27.58
N PRO A 153 43.76 7.99 -26.75
CA PRO A 153 43.11 7.80 -25.46
C PRO A 153 43.17 9.13 -24.70
N LEU A 154 42.04 9.53 -24.11
CA LEU A 154 42.04 10.71 -23.25
C LEU A 154 43.13 10.50 -22.19
N PRO A 155 43.93 11.53 -21.88
CA PRO A 155 44.87 11.43 -20.78
C PRO A 155 44.10 11.02 -19.52
N PRO A 156 44.71 10.21 -18.63
CA PRO A 156 44.10 9.85 -17.36
C PRO A 156 43.57 11.12 -16.72
N ILE A 157 42.26 11.17 -16.48
CA ILE A 157 41.70 12.19 -15.61
C ILE A 157 42.36 11.89 -14.27
N GLU A 158 43.30 12.74 -13.86
CA GLU A 158 43.84 12.72 -12.53
C GLU A 158 42.63 12.75 -11.60
N ARG A 159 42.38 11.63 -10.91
CA ARG A 159 41.43 11.61 -9.81
C ARG A 159 42.02 12.64 -8.86
N ARG A 160 41.37 13.81 -8.80
CA ARG A 160 41.62 14.75 -7.72
C ARG A 160 41.27 13.94 -6.48
N ASP A 161 42.30 13.60 -5.71
CA ASP A 161 42.14 13.05 -4.38
C ASP A 161 41.30 14.09 -3.63
N GLU A 162 39.98 13.89 -3.62
CA GLU A 162 39.09 14.56 -2.69
C GLU A 162 39.50 14.01 -1.34
N GLU A 163 40.31 14.80 -0.64
CA GLU A 163 40.71 14.62 0.75
C GLU A 163 39.49 14.14 1.53
N GLU A 164 39.59 12.92 2.07
CA GLU A 164 38.69 12.40 3.09
C GLU A 164 38.69 13.42 4.24
N ASP A 165 37.64 14.24 4.30
CA ASP A 165 37.36 15.13 5.41
C ASP A 165 36.93 14.24 6.58
N ASP A 166 37.92 13.94 7.42
CA ASP A 166 37.86 13.22 8.68
C ASP A 166 37.09 14.08 9.71
N ASP A 167 35.77 14.19 9.55
CA ASP A 167 34.90 14.88 10.49
C ASP A 167 34.41 13.87 11.55
N ASP A 168 35.25 13.73 12.58
CA ASP A 168 34.98 13.11 13.89
C ASP A 168 33.65 13.63 14.47
N THR A 169 32.54 13.02 14.06
CA THR A 169 31.22 13.25 14.67
C THR A 169 30.96 12.13 15.67
N PRO A 170 30.80 12.42 16.98
CA PRO A 170 30.63 11.39 17.99
C PRO A 170 29.33 10.60 17.76
N GLU A 171 29.48 9.28 17.86
CA GLU A 171 28.47 8.22 17.78
C GLU A 171 27.23 8.54 18.62
N ASP A 172 26.08 8.73 17.94
CA ASP A 172 24.76 8.49 18.52
C ASP A 172 23.99 7.60 17.52
N ASP A 173 23.70 6.39 17.97
CA ASP A 173 23.12 5.27 17.23
C ASP A 173 21.78 5.58 16.53
N GLN A 174 21.83 6.08 15.30
CA GLN A 174 20.77 5.89 14.29
C GLN A 174 21.40 5.72 12.92
N VAL A 175 21.64 4.46 12.53
CA VAL A 175 21.95 4.06 11.16
C VAL A 175 20.69 4.25 10.31
N ALA A 176 20.37 5.50 9.97
CA ALA A 176 19.49 5.79 8.86
C ALA A 176 20.26 5.44 7.59
N GLU A 177 20.04 4.22 7.09
CA GLU A 177 20.45 3.84 5.73
C GLU A 177 20.06 4.98 4.79
N GLN A 178 21.07 5.62 4.18
CA GLN A 178 20.90 6.51 3.04
C GLN A 178 20.23 5.70 1.93
N GLN A 179 18.91 5.67 1.97
CA GLN A 179 18.15 5.20 0.83
C GLN A 179 18.51 6.16 -0.32
N PRO A 180 19.00 5.65 -1.46
CA PRO A 180 19.32 6.49 -2.60
C PRO A 180 18.13 7.37 -2.89
N ASN A 181 18.36 8.68 -3.00
CA ASN A 181 17.38 9.76 -3.15
C ASN A 181 16.32 9.43 -4.21
N PHE A 182 15.34 8.59 -3.87
CA PHE A 182 14.25 8.17 -4.72
C PHE A 182 13.44 9.40 -5.14
N TRP A 183 13.39 10.38 -4.25
CA TRP A 183 12.76 11.68 -4.50
C TRP A 183 13.44 12.48 -5.60
N GLY A 184 14.78 12.45 -5.70
CA GLY A 184 15.51 13.12 -6.78
C GLY A 184 15.26 12.48 -8.14
N LEU A 185 15.12 11.15 -8.19
CA LEU A 185 14.76 10.43 -9.41
C LEU A 185 13.30 10.72 -9.83
N VAL A 186 12.39 10.83 -8.87
CA VAL A 186 10.98 11.20 -9.11
C VAL A 186 10.87 12.64 -9.62
N GLU A 187 11.63 13.58 -9.06
CA GLU A 187 11.67 14.96 -9.54
C GLU A 187 12.17 15.07 -10.99
N GLN A 188 13.16 14.25 -11.37
CA GLN A 188 13.65 14.20 -12.74
C GLN A 188 12.63 13.61 -13.73
N MET A 189 11.74 12.72 -13.28
CA MET A 189 10.74 12.04 -14.12
C MET A 189 9.37 12.72 -14.19
N LEU A 190 9.11 13.70 -13.32
CA LEU A 190 7.84 14.45 -13.26
C LEU A 190 7.38 15.03 -14.61
N PRO A 191 8.24 15.65 -15.44
CA PRO A 191 7.84 16.18 -16.74
C PRO A 191 7.35 15.08 -17.70
N THR A 192 7.97 13.91 -17.65
CA THR A 192 7.64 12.77 -18.53
C THR A 192 6.30 12.16 -18.16
N ILE A 193 6.02 12.05 -16.85
CA ILE A 193 4.74 11.55 -16.33
C ILE A 193 3.59 12.50 -16.71
N GLN A 194 3.82 13.82 -16.67
CA GLN A 194 2.81 14.81 -17.07
C GLN A 194 2.46 14.70 -18.56
N VAL A 195 3.45 14.55 -19.44
CA VAL A 195 3.21 14.34 -20.89
C VAL A 195 2.44 13.05 -21.14
N TRP A 196 2.77 11.97 -20.41
CA TRP A 196 2.08 10.70 -20.54
C TRP A 196 0.61 10.78 -20.06
N LEU A 197 0.35 11.40 -18.91
CA LEU A 197 -1.02 11.62 -18.40
C LEU A 197 -1.87 12.47 -19.36
N ALA A 198 -1.28 13.53 -19.93
CA ALA A 198 -1.96 14.33 -20.95
C ALA A 198 -2.31 13.51 -22.21
N SER A 199 -1.41 12.61 -22.65
CA SER A 199 -1.67 11.73 -23.78
C SER A 199 -2.80 10.72 -23.51
N MET A 200 -2.89 10.18 -22.29
CA MET A 200 -3.97 9.28 -21.88
C MET A 200 -5.30 10.01 -21.78
N ALA A 201 -5.33 11.23 -21.25
CA ALA A 201 -6.54 12.04 -21.19
C ALA A 201 -7.08 12.35 -22.60
N ALA A 202 -6.20 12.74 -23.53
CA ALA A 202 -6.59 12.99 -24.92
C ALA A 202 -7.14 11.73 -25.62
N LYS A 203 -6.57 10.55 -25.34
CA LYS A 203 -7.01 9.27 -25.90
C LYS A 203 -8.33 8.76 -25.32
N ARG A 204 -8.68 9.17 -24.09
CA ARG A 204 -9.97 8.84 -23.46
C ARG A 204 -11.12 9.68 -24.00
N SER A 205 -10.84 10.93 -24.37
CA SER A 205 -11.85 11.86 -24.89
C SER A 205 -12.31 11.56 -26.33
N SER A 206 -11.56 10.75 -27.08
CA SER A 206 -11.90 10.42 -28.48
C SER A 206 -12.80 9.19 -28.65
N ALA A 207 -13.21 8.54 -27.55
CA ALA A 207 -13.96 7.28 -27.58
C ALA A 207 -15.47 7.39 -27.29
N THR A 208 -16.06 8.59 -27.30
CA THR A 208 -17.52 8.75 -27.17
C THR A 208 -18.16 8.78 -28.56
N PRO A 209 -18.77 7.68 -29.04
CA PRO A 209 -19.53 7.71 -30.29
C PRO A 209 -20.77 8.60 -30.14
N PRO A 210 -21.14 9.37 -31.19
CA PRO A 210 -22.35 10.19 -31.16
C PRO A 210 -23.58 9.28 -31.05
N ALA A 211 -24.40 9.52 -30.02
CA ALA A 211 -25.62 8.79 -29.76
C ALA A 211 -26.57 8.87 -30.97
N ALA A 212 -26.92 7.70 -31.49
CA ALA A 212 -27.91 7.55 -32.56
C ALA A 212 -29.29 8.02 -32.06
N ALA A 213 -29.85 9.00 -32.75
CA ALA A 213 -31.20 9.51 -32.53
C ALA A 213 -32.23 8.40 -32.77
N THR A 214 -32.91 7.96 -31.71
CA THR A 214 -34.06 7.06 -31.79
C THR A 214 -35.24 7.78 -32.43
N ALA A 215 -35.62 7.32 -33.62
CA ALA A 215 -36.80 7.73 -34.36
C ALA A 215 -38.08 7.28 -33.66
N THR A 216 -38.96 8.23 -33.37
CA THR A 216 -40.31 8.05 -32.81
C THR A 216 -41.23 7.42 -33.86
N ALA A 217 -41.78 6.24 -33.60
CA ALA A 217 -42.74 5.56 -34.46
C ALA A 217 -44.19 6.09 -34.25
N PRO A 218 -45.03 6.17 -35.30
CA PRO A 218 -46.40 6.68 -35.19
C PRO A 218 -47.39 5.59 -34.77
N ALA A 219 -48.30 5.97 -33.87
CA ALA A 219 -49.42 5.15 -33.40
C ALA A 219 -50.44 4.92 -34.53
N SER A 220 -50.74 3.65 -34.81
CA SER A 220 -51.82 3.24 -35.73
C SER A 220 -53.06 2.87 -34.91
N ALA A 221 -54.12 3.63 -35.12
CA ALA A 221 -55.47 3.31 -34.70
C ALA A 221 -56.11 2.29 -35.67
N GLN A 222 -56.86 1.31 -35.17
CA GLN A 222 -58.14 0.93 -35.76
C GLN A 222 -58.98 0.03 -34.85
N ALA A 223 -60.24 0.43 -34.74
CA ALA A 223 -61.36 -0.22 -34.08
C ALA A 223 -62.03 -1.26 -35.01
N PRO A 224 -62.88 -2.15 -34.48
CA PRO A 224 -63.79 -2.98 -35.29
C PRO A 224 -64.99 -2.19 -35.84
#